data_AF-A0A437M7K0-F1
#
_entry.id   AF-A0A437M7K0-F1
#
_cell.length_a   1.000
_cell.length_b   1.000
_cell.length_c   1.000
_cell.angle_alpha   90.00
_cell.angle_beta   90.00
_cell.angle_gamma   90.00
#
_symmetry.space_group_name_H-M   'P 1'
#
loop_
_entity.id
_entity.type
_entity.pdbx_description
1 polymer ?
#
loop_
_entity_poly.entity_id
_entity_poly.type
_entity_poly.pdbx_seq_one_letter_code
_entity_poly.pdbx_strand_id
1 'polypeptide(L)' 'MLTSHSSALQAKHAGIEARIAAENRRPSPDDILIAQLKKQKLRIKEAIARL' A
#
# COMPACT_ATOMS: atom_id res chain seq x y z
N MET A 1 6.85 -17.85 15.17
CA MET A 1 6.59 -16.39 15.27
C MET A 1 6.90 -15.64 13.94
N LEU A 2 6.83 -16.26 12.75
CA LEU A 2 7.01 -15.56 11.45
C LEU A 2 5.71 -14.99 10.87
N THR A 3 4.55 -15.45 11.34
CA THR A 3 3.22 -15.09 10.82
C THR A 3 2.85 -13.62 11.09
N SER A 4 3.29 -13.07 12.23
CA SER A 4 2.95 -11.70 12.65
C SER A 4 3.55 -10.63 11.74
N HIS A 5 4.77 -10.86 11.24
CA HIS A 5 5.45 -9.87 10.38
C HIS A 5 4.85 -9.83 8.97
N SER A 6 4.56 -10.99 8.38
CA SER A 6 3.86 -11.08 7.09
C SER A 6 2.44 -10.51 7.17
N SER A 7 1.70 -10.82 8.23
CA SER A 7 0.36 -10.25 8.49
C SER A 7 0.39 -8.72 8.61
N ALA A 8 1.37 -8.16 9.34
CA ALA A 8 1.52 -6.71 9.46
C ALA A 8 1.85 -6.04 8.11
N LEU A 9 2.67 -6.67 7.27
CA LEU A 9 2.96 -6.16 5.92
C LEU A 9 1.74 -6.25 4.99
N GLN A 10 0.98 -7.34 5.05
CA GLN A 10 -0.27 -7.49 4.30
C GLN A 10 -1.32 -6.45 4.74
N ALA A 11 -1.46 -6.21 6.04
CA ALA A 11 -2.36 -5.18 6.58
C ALA A 11 -1.96 -3.77 6.09
N LYS A 12 -0.66 -3.45 6.10
CA LYS A 12 -0.16 -2.18 5.53
C LYS A 12 -0.42 -2.08 4.03
N HIS A 13 -0.19 -3.15 3.27
CA HIS A 13 -0.46 -3.20 1.84
C HIS A 13 -1.94 -2.94 1.54
N ALA A 14 -2.86 -3.60 2.26
CA ALA A 14 -4.30 -3.39 2.13
C ALA A 14 -4.72 -1.95 2.49
N GLY A 15 -4.11 -1.36 3.52
CA GLY A 15 -4.36 0.02 3.90
C GLY A 15 -3.93 1.03 2.82
N ILE A 16 -2.78 0.81 2.16
CA ILE A 16 -2.32 1.65 1.06
C ILE A 16 -3.25 1.55 -0.14
N GLU A 17 -3.71 0.34 -0.48
CA GLU A 17 -4.69 0.14 -1.55
C GLU A 17 -6.00 0.88 -1.30
N ALA A 18 -6.51 0.80 -0.08
CA ALA A 18 -7.72 1.52 0.30
C ALA A 18 -7.54 3.05 0.15
N ARG A 19 -6.37 3.59 0.51
CA ARG A 19 -6.06 5.02 0.34
C ARG A 19 -5.95 5.43 -1.13
N ILE A 20 -5.33 4.60 -1.98
CA ILE A 20 -5.27 4.84 -3.43
C ILE A 20 -6.68 4.83 -4.03
N ALA A 21 -7.52 3.87 -3.64
CA ALA A 21 -8.90 3.78 -4.12
C ALA A 21 -9.74 4.96 -3.65
N ALA A 22 -9.56 5.42 -2.41
CA ALA A 22 -10.24 6.60 -1.89
C ALA A 22 -9.81 7.88 -2.61
N GLU A 23 -8.52 8.05 -2.91
CA GLU A 23 -8.01 9.22 -3.62
C GLU A 23 -8.49 9.26 -5.08
N ASN A 24 -8.47 8.11 -5.78
CA ASN A 24 -8.98 8.01 -7.16
C ASN A 24 -10.49 8.28 -7.29
N ARG A 25 -11.26 8.10 -6.21
CA ARG A 25 -12.71 8.39 -6.19
C ARG A 25 -13.02 9.87 -6.00
N ARG A 26 -12.02 10.69 -5.67
CA ARG A 26 -12.22 12.13 -5.50
C ARG A 26 -12.43 12.80 -6.86
N PRO A 27 -13.27 13.84 -6.94
CA PRO A 27 -13.47 14.62 -8.17
C PRO A 27 -12.18 15.28 -8.70
N SER A 28 -11.23 15.58 -7.79
CA SER A 28 -9.89 16.07 -8.11
C SER A 28 -8.87 15.22 -7.36
N PRO A 29 -8.39 14.10 -7.93
CA PRO A 29 -7.41 13.25 -7.29
C PRO A 29 -6.06 13.97 -7.16
N ASP A 30 -5.36 13.76 -6.04
CA ASP A 30 -3.96 14.16 -5.90
C ASP A 30 -3.05 13.09 -6.52
N ASP A 31 -2.62 13.33 -7.76
CA ASP A 31 -1.76 12.42 -8.52
C ASP A 31 -0.38 12.22 -7.87
N ILE A 32 0.15 13.22 -7.18
CA ILE A 32 1.43 13.11 -6.46
C ILE A 32 1.26 12.15 -5.30
N LEU A 33 0.18 12.31 -4.51
CA LEU A 33 -0.13 11.41 -3.41
C LEU A 33 -0.38 9.98 -3.91
N ILE A 34 -1.13 9.81 -5.01
CA ILE A 34 -1.36 8.49 -5.62
C ILE A 34 -0.05 7.85 -6.05
N ALA A 35 0.85 8.59 -6.69
CA ALA A 35 2.16 8.10 -7.11
C ALA A 35 3.02 7.68 -5.91
N GLN A 36 3.02 8.47 -4.83
CA GLN A 36 3.72 8.13 -3.59
C GLN A 36 3.16 6.87 -2.94
N LEU A 37 1.83 6.74 -2.85
CA LEU A 37 1.16 5.56 -2.31
C LEU A 37 1.46 4.31 -3.14
N LYS A 38 1.42 4.40 -4.47
CA LYS A 38 1.80 3.28 -5.37
C LYS A 38 3.26 2.85 -5.16
N LYS A 39 4.18 3.80 -4.97
CA LYS A 39 5.60 3.50 -4.68
C LYS A 39 5.76 2.80 -3.32
N GLN A 40 5.00 3.23 -2.30
CA GLN A 40 4.99 2.56 -1.00
C GLN A 40 4.41 1.14 -1.10
N LYS A 41 3.31 0.95 -1.85
CA LYS A 41 2.74 -0.37 -2.12
C LYS A 41 3.75 -1.32 -2.74
N LEU A 42 4.51 -0.85 -3.75
CA LEU A 42 5.54 -1.66 -4.42
C LEU A 42 6.62 -2.12 -3.44
N ARG A 43 7.13 -1.22 -2.60
CA ARG A 43 8.14 -1.56 -1.58
C ARG A 43 7.63 -2.60 -0.57
N ILE A 44 6.37 -2.50 -0.14
CA ILE A 44 5.78 -3.50 0.77
C ILE A 44 5.61 -4.84 0.05
N LYS A 45 5.17 -4.83 -1.21
CA LYS A 45 5.08 -6.05 -2.02
C LYS A 45 6.43 -6.75 -2.16
N GLU A 46 7.50 -5.98 -2.41
CA GLU A 46 8.88 -6.51 -2.45
C GLU A 46 9.34 -7.03 -1.08
N ALA A 47 9.00 -6.36 0.02
CA ALA A 47 9.34 -6.81 1.36
C ALA A 47 8.62 -8.13 1.72
N ILE A 48 7.35 -8.28 1.33
CA ILE A 48 6.59 -9.54 1.48
C ILE A 48 7.23 -10.65 0.64
N ALA A 49 7.67 -10.36 -0.59
CA ALA A 49 8.29 -11.34 -1.46
C ALA A 49 9.70 -11.78 -1.01
N ARG A 50 10.37 -11.00 -0.15
CA ARG A 50 11.68 -11.31 0.42
C ARG A 50 11.62 -12.09 1.75
N LEU A 51 10.42 -12.29 2.31
CA LEU A 51 10.15 -13.09 3.51
C LEU A 51 9.78 -14.52 3.14
#